data_AF-A0AAF0T1A8-F1
#
_entry.id   AF-A0AAF0T1A8-F1
#
_cell.length_a   1.000
_cell.length_b   1.000
_cell.length_c   1.000
_cell.angle_alpha   90.00
_cell.angle_beta   90.00
_cell.angle_gamma   90.00
#
_symmetry.space_group_name_H-M   'P 1'
#
loop_
_entity.id
_entity.type
_entity.pdbx_description
1 polymer ?
#
loop_
_entity_poly.entity_id
_entity_poly.type
_entity_poly.pdbx_seq_one_letter_code
_entity_poly.pdbx_strand_id
1 'polypeptide(L)'
;MKQTYRVIPRTTVAGLIAAMLGIERDGYYDLFAPGESLVAIEPTSELRTMKLPMNTLSTADEHMASLNPRGKLSIKLPDPSKPRQQHNYEVLVDPAYRIDVWLDDDERYDQLRLLLELGESYYVPSLGLSEYLATVDYHGEFPIEQGPGDDTVAIDSTVPEAVDSIVPDPETRYQIEQTPAFMERDDGGRTTSAFVSYAYNPDGGSLTFTDVATYSVDDRTVVFT
;
A
#
# COMPACT_ATOMS: atom_id res chain seq x y z
N MET A 1 6.15 3.31 19.61
CA MET A 1 6.43 3.96 18.31
C MET A 1 5.54 3.27 17.31
N LYS A 2 4.72 4.01 16.56
CA LYS A 2 3.89 3.46 15.50
C LYS A 2 4.75 3.41 14.24
N GLN A 3 5.10 2.21 13.80
CA GLN A 3 5.99 1.99 12.66
C GLN A 3 5.20 2.00 11.36
N THR A 4 5.88 2.34 10.27
CA THR A 4 5.37 2.20 8.90
C THR A 4 6.20 1.16 8.18
N TYR A 5 5.57 0.48 7.22
CA TYR A 5 6.29 -0.23 6.18
C TYR A 5 6.92 0.80 5.22
N ARG A 6 8.10 0.50 4.69
CA ARG A 6 8.78 1.32 3.67
C ARG A 6 8.24 1.07 2.29
N VAL A 7 7.98 -0.19 1.94
CA VAL A 7 7.24 -0.54 0.74
C VAL A 7 5.76 -0.48 1.05
N ILE A 8 4.98 0.15 0.16
CA ILE A 8 3.53 0.15 0.28
C ILE A 8 3.02 -1.30 0.24
N PRO A 9 2.31 -1.79 1.28
CA PRO A 9 1.79 -3.15 1.27
C PRO A 9 0.75 -3.35 0.16
N ARG A 10 0.67 -4.55 -0.41
CA ARG A 10 -0.37 -4.92 -1.39
C ARG A 10 -1.78 -4.61 -0.89
N THR A 11 -2.05 -4.86 0.39
CA THR A 11 -3.33 -4.54 1.03
C THR A 11 -3.65 -3.04 1.07
N THR A 12 -2.63 -2.19 1.15
CA THR A 12 -2.77 -0.73 1.07
C THR A 12 -3.04 -0.30 -0.37
N VAL A 13 -2.39 -0.91 -1.37
CA VAL A 13 -2.69 -0.68 -2.79
C VAL A 13 -4.14 -1.06 -3.11
N ALA A 14 -4.58 -2.24 -2.67
CA ALA A 14 -5.98 -2.68 -2.81
C ALA A 14 -6.96 -1.67 -2.19
N GLY A 15 -6.68 -1.19 -0.98
CA GLY A 15 -7.49 -0.16 -0.31
C GLY A 15 -7.48 1.20 -1.04
N LEU A 16 -6.34 1.61 -1.58
CA LEU A 16 -6.19 2.83 -2.38
C LEU A 16 -7.08 2.76 -3.64
N ILE A 17 -7.03 1.65 -4.37
CA ILE A 17 -7.81 1.44 -5.59
C ILE A 17 -9.30 1.32 -5.26
N ALA A 18 -9.66 0.58 -4.22
CA ALA A 18 -11.03 0.49 -3.72
C ALA A 18 -11.59 1.87 -3.36
N ALA A 19 -10.79 2.73 -2.75
CA ALA A 19 -11.18 4.10 -2.43
C ALA A 19 -11.42 4.95 -3.69
N MET A 20 -10.57 4.81 -4.72
CA MET A 20 -10.79 5.48 -6.01
C MET A 20 -12.10 5.02 -6.67
N LEU A 21 -12.39 3.72 -6.62
CA LEU A 21 -13.62 3.09 -7.14
C LEU A 21 -14.88 3.40 -6.29
N GLY A 22 -14.72 3.98 -5.10
CA GLY A 22 -15.84 4.28 -4.19
C GLY A 22 -16.37 3.07 -3.43
N ILE A 23 -15.59 1.99 -3.35
CA ILE A 23 -15.97 0.77 -2.64
C ILE A 23 -15.84 1.01 -1.13
N GLU A 24 -16.82 0.51 -0.37
CA GLU A 24 -16.80 0.63 1.08
C GLU A 24 -15.70 -0.23 1.72
N ARG A 25 -15.32 0.14 2.95
CA ARG A 25 -14.14 -0.39 3.66
C ARG A 25 -14.03 -1.92 3.72
N ASP A 26 -15.15 -2.63 3.79
CA ASP A 26 -15.15 -4.09 3.94
C ASP A 26 -15.69 -4.83 2.69
N GLY A 27 -15.77 -4.12 1.55
CA GLY A 27 -16.40 -4.62 0.32
C GLY A 27 -15.44 -4.93 -0.83
N TYR A 28 -14.12 -4.84 -0.65
CA TYR A 28 -13.14 -4.98 -1.75
C TYR A 28 -12.23 -6.21 -1.63
N TYR A 29 -12.35 -7.02 -0.57
CA TYR A 29 -11.41 -8.14 -0.35
C TYR A 29 -11.49 -9.19 -1.46
N ASP A 30 -12.69 -9.51 -1.94
CA ASP A 30 -12.88 -10.48 -3.03
C ASP A 30 -12.27 -9.99 -4.34
N LEU A 31 -12.40 -8.69 -4.65
CA LEU A 31 -11.81 -8.07 -5.85
C LEU A 31 -10.28 -8.17 -5.89
N PHE A 32 -9.62 -8.23 -4.73
CA PHE A 32 -8.18 -8.32 -4.62
C PHE A 32 -7.69 -9.65 -4.02
N ALA A 33 -8.54 -10.68 -4.03
CA ALA A 33 -8.20 -12.00 -3.52
C ALA A 33 -7.11 -12.66 -4.40
N PRO A 34 -6.39 -13.67 -3.88
CA PRO A 34 -5.42 -14.41 -4.67
C PRO A 34 -6.06 -15.00 -5.93
N GLY A 35 -5.52 -14.67 -7.11
CA GLY A 35 -6.03 -15.11 -8.41
C GLY A 35 -7.01 -14.15 -9.08
N GLU A 36 -7.64 -13.25 -8.32
CA GLU A 36 -8.62 -12.27 -8.85
C GLU A 36 -7.95 -10.94 -9.26
N SER A 37 -6.70 -10.74 -8.87
CA SER A 37 -5.92 -9.55 -9.20
C SER A 37 -4.43 -9.83 -9.15
N LEU A 38 -3.67 -9.07 -9.93
CA LEU A 38 -2.21 -9.05 -9.89
C LEU A 38 -1.76 -7.65 -9.56
N VAL A 39 -0.82 -7.52 -8.61
CA VAL A 39 -0.23 -6.23 -8.24
C VAL A 39 1.28 -6.32 -8.23
N ALA A 40 1.94 -5.43 -8.99
CA ALA A 40 3.37 -5.19 -8.90
C ALA A 40 3.63 -3.76 -8.41
N ILE A 41 4.66 -3.60 -7.58
CA ILE A 41 4.95 -2.35 -6.88
C ILE A 41 6.42 -2.04 -7.05
N GLU A 42 6.75 -0.92 -7.68
CA GLU A 42 8.10 -0.43 -7.89
C GLU A 42 8.29 0.86 -7.08
N PRO A 43 9.23 0.90 -6.12
CA PRO A 43 9.70 2.16 -5.56
C PRO A 43 10.42 2.98 -6.62
N THR A 44 10.00 4.22 -6.84
CA THR A 44 10.64 5.14 -7.82
C THR A 44 11.37 6.30 -7.17
N SER A 45 11.41 6.33 -5.84
CA SER A 45 12.18 7.29 -5.03
C SER A 45 12.85 6.60 -3.84
N GLU A 46 13.75 7.32 -3.18
CA GLU A 46 14.38 6.85 -1.95
C GLU A 46 13.34 6.70 -0.81
N LEU A 47 13.16 5.48 -0.31
CA LEU A 47 12.27 5.12 0.78
C LEU A 47 12.90 5.39 2.15
N ARG A 48 13.08 6.67 2.47
CA ARG A 48 13.61 7.12 3.77
C ARG A 48 12.51 7.35 4.80
N THR A 49 12.79 7.01 6.06
CA THR A 49 11.87 7.25 7.18
C THR A 49 12.31 8.42 8.07
N MET A 50 11.36 9.08 8.71
CA MET A 50 11.61 10.02 9.80
C MET A 50 10.70 9.76 10.99
N LYS A 51 11.17 10.15 12.18
CA LYS A 51 10.38 10.10 13.42
C LYS A 51 9.62 11.42 13.57
N LEU A 52 8.30 11.31 13.70
CA LEU A 52 7.38 12.44 13.84
C LEU A 52 6.63 12.31 15.18
N PRO A 53 7.18 12.87 16.27
CA PRO A 53 6.50 12.90 17.55
C PRO A 53 5.29 13.86 17.50
N MET A 54 4.11 13.34 17.82
CA MET A 54 2.86 14.08 17.78
C MET A 54 2.11 14.00 19.11
N ASN A 55 1.45 15.11 19.48
CA ASN A 55 0.51 15.17 20.59
C ASN A 55 -0.92 15.03 20.05
N THR A 56 -1.56 13.89 20.30
CA THR A 56 -2.91 13.59 19.83
C THR A 56 -3.93 13.61 20.98
N LEU A 57 -5.21 13.77 20.64
CA LEU A 57 -6.31 13.58 21.58
C LEU A 57 -6.67 12.10 21.63
N SER A 58 -6.95 11.59 22.84
CA SER A 58 -7.42 10.22 23.01
C SER A 58 -8.87 10.10 22.56
N THR A 59 -9.18 9.00 21.87
CA THR A 59 -10.57 8.64 21.53
C THR A 59 -11.17 7.57 22.45
N ALA A 60 -10.43 7.14 23.49
CA ALA A 60 -10.95 6.20 24.48
C ALA A 60 -12.10 6.84 25.28
N ASP A 61 -13.13 6.05 25.61
CA ASP A 61 -14.34 6.54 26.30
C ASP A 61 -14.03 7.25 27.62
N GLU A 62 -13.02 6.80 28.37
CA GLU A 62 -12.57 7.42 29.63
C GLU A 62 -11.91 8.81 29.47
N HIS A 63 -11.54 9.17 28.24
CA HIS A 63 -10.98 10.47 27.88
C HIS A 63 -12.00 11.35 27.13
N MET A 64 -13.27 10.91 27.06
CA MET A 64 -14.36 11.65 26.44
C MET A 64 -15.25 12.30 27.51
N ALA A 65 -15.57 13.57 27.31
CA ALA A 65 -16.60 14.28 28.05
C ALA A 65 -17.90 14.30 27.25
N SER A 66 -19.03 13.99 27.90
CA SER A 66 -20.35 14.09 27.28
C SER A 66 -21.00 15.42 27.64
N LEU A 67 -21.31 16.22 26.63
CA LEU A 67 -22.16 17.40 26.76
C LEU A 67 -23.62 17.00 26.60
N ASN A 68 -24.45 17.43 27.55
CA ASN A 68 -25.88 17.13 27.58
C ASN A 68 -26.25 15.62 27.56
N PRO A 69 -25.69 14.80 28.47
CA PRO A 69 -25.82 13.34 28.43
C PRO A 69 -27.27 12.82 28.62
N ARG A 70 -28.18 13.66 29.10
CA ARG A 70 -29.60 13.33 29.33
C ARG A 70 -30.56 14.05 28.38
N GLY A 71 -30.04 14.77 27.39
CA GLY A 71 -30.84 15.48 26.39
C GLY A 71 -31.08 14.67 25.12
N LYS A 72 -31.91 15.21 24.21
CA LYS A 72 -32.19 14.58 22.89
C LYS A 72 -30.97 14.55 21.96
N LEU A 73 -30.00 15.42 22.19
CA LEU A 73 -28.70 15.44 21.51
C LEU A 73 -27.60 15.40 22.56
N SER A 74 -26.84 14.31 22.56
CA SER A 74 -25.64 14.12 23.38
C SER A 74 -24.42 14.18 22.46
N ILE A 75 -23.44 15.01 22.81
CA ILE A 75 -22.21 15.18 22.04
C ILE A 75 -21.06 14.69 22.91
N LYS A 76 -20.29 13.71 22.44
CA LYS A 76 -19.03 13.32 23.06
C LYS A 76 -17.89 14.09 22.40
N LEU A 77 -17.06 14.74 23.22
CA LEU A 77 -15.86 15.45 22.80
C LEU A 77 -14.68 15.02 23.68
N PRO A 78 -13.43 15.05 23.18
CA PRO A 78 -12.27 14.82 24.02
C PRO A 78 -12.24 15.77 25.22
N ASP A 79 -12.04 15.23 26.42
CA ASP A 79 -11.98 15.99 27.67
C ASP A 79 -10.66 16.81 27.71
N PRO A 80 -10.72 18.16 27.73
CA PRO A 80 -9.54 19.01 27.70
C PRO A 80 -8.71 18.95 28.99
N SER A 81 -9.26 18.40 30.09
CA SER A 81 -8.55 18.20 31.35
C SER A 81 -7.65 16.96 31.36
N LYS A 82 -7.86 16.04 30.40
CA LYS A 82 -7.05 14.83 30.28
C LYS A 82 -5.75 15.13 29.54
N PRO A 83 -4.63 14.46 29.92
CA PRO A 83 -3.38 14.63 29.21
C PRO A 83 -3.50 14.17 27.75
N ARG A 84 -2.80 14.88 26.86
CA ARG A 84 -2.66 14.46 25.45
C ARG A 84 -1.83 13.18 25.37
N GLN A 85 -2.09 12.37 24.35
CA GLN A 85 -1.28 11.19 24.06
C GLN A 85 -0.11 11.56 23.15
N GLN A 86 1.10 11.31 23.64
CA GLN A 86 2.33 11.44 22.86
C GLN A 86 2.57 10.15 22.08
N HIS A 87 2.36 10.22 20.76
CA HIS A 87 2.70 9.13 19.85
C HIS A 87 3.91 9.53 19.05
N ASN A 88 4.90 8.65 18.97
CA ASN A 88 5.98 8.79 18.01
C ASN A 88 5.64 7.96 16.78
N TYR A 89 5.31 8.62 15.68
CA TYR A 89 5.05 8.00 14.39
C TYR A 89 6.36 7.88 13.61
N GLU A 90 6.55 6.77 12.93
CA GLU A 90 7.49 6.67 11.83
C GLU A 90 6.71 6.91 10.54
N VAL A 91 7.22 7.81 9.70
CA VAL A 91 6.61 8.16 8.42
C VAL A 91 7.66 8.10 7.33
N LEU A 92 7.22 7.79 6.10
CA LEU A 92 8.05 7.94 4.92
C LEU A 92 8.09 9.39 4.49
N VAL A 93 9.18 9.80 3.87
CA VAL A 93 9.35 11.17 3.40
C VAL A 93 9.41 11.18 1.88
N ASP A 94 8.43 11.82 1.27
CA ASP A 94 8.23 11.93 -0.18
C ASP A 94 8.31 10.56 -0.93
N PRO A 95 7.62 9.50 -0.44
CA PRO A 95 7.63 8.22 -1.12
C PRO A 95 6.91 8.31 -2.46
N ALA A 96 7.46 7.67 -3.49
CA ALA A 96 6.85 7.51 -4.79
C ALA A 96 6.91 6.04 -5.21
N TYR A 97 5.81 5.57 -5.80
CA TYR A 97 5.69 4.21 -6.28
C TYR A 97 5.07 4.21 -7.67
N ARG A 98 5.55 3.32 -8.53
CA ARG A 98 4.84 2.89 -9.73
C ARG A 98 4.12 1.59 -9.40
N ILE A 99 2.83 1.54 -9.74
CA ILE A 99 1.94 0.43 -9.40
C ILE A 99 1.34 -0.09 -10.70
N ASP A 100 1.54 -1.37 -10.96
CA ASP A 100 0.94 -2.09 -12.07
C ASP A 100 -0.14 -3.01 -11.51
N VAL A 101 -1.38 -2.88 -12.02
CA VAL A 101 -2.54 -3.61 -11.52
C VAL A 101 -3.28 -4.26 -12.69
N TRP A 102 -3.63 -5.52 -12.50
CA TRP A 102 -4.60 -6.25 -13.31
C TRP A 102 -5.73 -6.77 -12.41
N LEU A 103 -6.96 -6.75 -12.92
CA LEU A 103 -8.16 -7.25 -12.24
C LEU A 103 -8.87 -8.24 -13.17
N ASP A 104 -9.37 -9.35 -12.61
CA ASP A 104 -10.21 -10.31 -13.36
C ASP A 104 -11.62 -9.75 -13.63
N ASP A 105 -12.09 -8.84 -12.78
CA ASP A 105 -13.38 -8.15 -12.94
C ASP A 105 -13.27 -7.02 -13.99
N ASP A 106 -13.66 -7.33 -15.22
CA ASP A 106 -13.68 -6.40 -16.36
C ASP A 106 -14.47 -5.10 -16.08
N GLU A 107 -15.59 -5.18 -15.35
CA GLU A 107 -16.41 -3.99 -15.05
C GLU A 107 -15.66 -3.04 -14.12
N ARG A 108 -15.02 -3.59 -13.07
CA ARG A 108 -14.20 -2.80 -12.14
C ARG A 108 -12.92 -2.28 -12.80
N TYR A 109 -12.32 -3.06 -13.68
CA TYR A 109 -11.18 -2.63 -14.48
C TYR A 109 -11.53 -1.41 -15.33
N ASP A 110 -12.61 -1.48 -16.12
CA ASP A 110 -13.05 -0.38 -16.97
C ASP A 110 -13.40 0.88 -16.17
N GLN A 111 -14.04 0.71 -15.02
CA GLN A 111 -14.35 1.83 -14.12
C GLN A 111 -13.07 2.49 -13.59
N LEU A 112 -12.08 1.70 -13.16
CA LEU A 112 -10.81 2.22 -12.67
C LEU A 112 -10.07 2.96 -13.77
N ARG A 113 -9.98 2.37 -14.98
CA ARG A 113 -9.35 2.97 -16.14
C ARG A 113 -9.94 4.34 -16.47
N LEU A 114 -11.27 4.43 -16.53
CA LEU A 114 -11.96 5.70 -16.82
C LEU A 114 -11.64 6.79 -15.77
N LEU A 115 -11.67 6.43 -14.48
CA LEU A 115 -11.34 7.36 -13.39
C LEU A 115 -9.90 7.88 -13.51
N LEU A 116 -8.96 6.99 -13.80
CA LEU A 116 -7.54 7.32 -13.98
C LEU A 116 -7.31 8.23 -15.20
N GLU A 117 -7.96 7.95 -16.33
CA GLU A 117 -7.90 8.79 -17.53
C GLU A 117 -8.43 10.22 -17.28
N LEU A 118 -9.46 10.34 -16.45
CA LEU A 118 -10.07 11.63 -16.08
C LEU A 118 -9.33 12.34 -14.94
N GLY A 119 -8.41 11.66 -14.25
CA GLY A 119 -7.77 12.16 -13.03
C GLY A 119 -8.77 12.32 -11.86
N GLU A 120 -9.82 11.51 -11.86
CA GLU A 120 -10.90 11.53 -10.88
C GLU A 120 -10.81 10.37 -9.89
N SER A 121 -11.40 10.55 -8.71
CA SER A 121 -11.52 9.50 -7.70
C SER A 121 -12.76 9.75 -6.86
N TYR A 122 -13.41 8.67 -6.41
CA TYR A 122 -14.60 8.79 -5.55
C TYR A 122 -14.22 9.30 -4.15
N TYR A 123 -13.21 8.68 -3.55
CA TYR A 123 -12.58 9.16 -2.31
C TYR A 123 -11.17 9.65 -2.58
N VAL A 124 -10.73 10.64 -1.80
CA VAL A 124 -9.40 11.25 -1.95
C VAL A 124 -8.30 10.22 -1.67
N PRO A 125 -7.38 9.97 -2.61
CA PRO A 125 -6.27 9.04 -2.44
C PRO A 125 -5.34 9.45 -1.29
N SER A 126 -4.87 8.46 -0.52
CA SER A 126 -3.89 8.68 0.56
C SER A 126 -2.99 7.46 0.75
N LEU A 127 -1.74 7.68 1.16
CA LEU A 127 -0.78 6.62 1.47
C LEU A 127 -0.89 6.22 2.95
N GLY A 128 -1.93 5.45 3.26
CA GLY A 128 -2.18 4.88 4.58
C GLY A 128 -3.15 5.68 5.43
N LEU A 129 -2.69 6.79 6.05
CA LEU A 129 -3.57 7.67 6.84
C LEU A 129 -4.12 8.81 5.98
N SER A 130 -5.32 9.30 6.32
CA SER A 130 -5.98 10.42 5.61
C SER A 130 -5.15 11.71 5.56
N GLU A 131 -4.21 11.87 6.48
CA GLU A 131 -3.30 13.01 6.58
C GLU A 131 -2.16 12.97 5.55
N TYR A 132 -1.94 11.82 4.90
CA TYR A 132 -0.89 11.60 3.91
C TYR A 132 -1.50 11.47 2.52
N LEU A 133 -2.03 12.59 2.02
CA LEU A 133 -2.67 12.66 0.70
C LEU A 133 -1.71 12.21 -0.41
N ALA A 134 -2.24 11.48 -1.39
CA ALA A 134 -1.48 11.00 -2.54
C ALA A 134 -1.91 11.75 -3.80
N THR A 135 -0.95 12.00 -4.69
CA THR A 135 -1.24 12.37 -6.07
C THR A 135 -1.12 11.12 -6.92
N VAL A 136 -2.00 10.96 -7.91
CA VAL A 136 -2.04 9.79 -8.80
C VAL A 136 -1.86 10.28 -10.23
N ASP A 137 -0.84 9.76 -10.90
CA ASP A 137 -0.59 9.99 -12.31
C ASP A 137 -0.89 8.71 -13.09
N TYR A 138 -1.76 8.80 -14.10
CA TYR A 138 -2.08 7.66 -14.95
C TYR A 138 -1.08 7.56 -16.10
N HIS A 139 -0.51 6.37 -16.27
CA HIS A 139 0.54 6.13 -17.27
C HIS A 139 0.10 5.31 -18.47
N GLY A 140 -1.14 4.81 -18.48
CA GLY A 140 -1.71 4.05 -19.59
C GLY A 140 -1.96 2.57 -19.29
N GLU A 141 -2.29 1.84 -20.35
CA GLU A 141 -2.47 0.39 -20.33
C GLU A 141 -1.35 -0.27 -21.11
N PHE A 142 -0.82 -1.37 -20.58
CA PHE A 142 0.30 -2.09 -21.17
C PHE A 142 0.01 -3.59 -21.13
N PRO A 143 0.40 -4.35 -22.16
CA PRO A 143 0.29 -5.80 -22.12
C PRO A 143 1.22 -6.38 -21.05
N ILE A 144 0.81 -7.49 -20.45
CA ILE A 144 1.68 -8.31 -19.59
C ILE A 144 2.37 -9.33 -20.49
N GLU A 145 3.67 -9.14 -20.72
CA GLU A 145 4.48 -10.03 -21.55
C GLU A 145 5.40 -10.89 -20.67
N GLN A 146 5.87 -12.02 -21.19
CA GLN A 146 6.90 -12.80 -20.48
C GLN A 146 8.17 -11.95 -20.34
N GLY A 147 8.73 -11.93 -19.13
CA GLY A 147 9.97 -11.23 -18.85
C GLY A 147 11.19 -11.91 -19.50
N PRO A 148 12.38 -11.33 -19.32
CA PRO A 148 13.63 -11.87 -19.86
C PRO A 148 13.90 -13.30 -19.38
N GLY A 149 14.29 -14.18 -20.31
CA GLY A 149 14.62 -15.59 -20.02
C GLY A 149 16.09 -15.81 -19.62
N ASP A 150 16.73 -14.81 -19.02
CA ASP A 150 18.14 -14.84 -18.65
C ASP A 150 18.37 -15.58 -17.32
N ASP A 151 19.56 -16.16 -17.13
CA ASP A 151 19.94 -16.83 -15.87
C ASP A 151 19.88 -15.86 -14.67
N THR A 152 20.18 -14.58 -14.92
CA THR A 152 20.08 -13.47 -13.97
C THR A 152 19.28 -12.35 -14.62
N VAL A 153 18.31 -11.80 -13.89
CA VAL A 153 17.42 -10.75 -14.39
C VAL A 153 17.39 -9.57 -13.43
N ALA A 154 17.47 -8.35 -13.97
CA ALA A 154 17.23 -7.13 -13.21
C ALA A 154 15.72 -6.89 -13.12
N ILE A 155 15.20 -6.71 -11.92
CA ILE A 155 13.78 -6.53 -11.62
C ILE A 155 13.59 -5.17 -10.97
N ASP A 156 12.72 -4.35 -11.56
CA ASP A 156 12.41 -2.99 -11.12
C ASP A 156 11.43 -2.98 -9.95
N SER A 157 10.45 -3.88 -9.97
CA SER A 157 9.49 -4.01 -8.88
C SER A 157 10.08 -4.67 -7.63
N THR A 158 9.33 -4.58 -6.53
CA THR A 158 9.55 -5.45 -5.38
C THR A 158 9.33 -6.90 -5.76
N VAL A 159 10.07 -7.80 -5.10
CA VAL A 159 10.05 -9.23 -5.41
C VAL A 159 9.60 -10.02 -4.18
N PRO A 160 8.44 -10.70 -4.24
CA PRO A 160 7.91 -11.49 -3.15
C PRO A 160 8.73 -12.77 -2.92
N GLU A 161 8.93 -13.13 -1.65
CA GLU A 161 9.52 -14.40 -1.18
C GLU A 161 10.88 -14.77 -1.83
N ALA A 162 11.66 -13.78 -2.26
CA ALA A 162 12.87 -13.99 -3.08
C ALA A 162 14.20 -13.69 -2.37
N VAL A 163 14.23 -13.73 -1.03
CA VAL A 163 15.44 -13.42 -0.24
C VAL A 163 16.64 -14.26 -0.67
N ASP A 164 16.43 -15.55 -0.93
CA ASP A 164 17.49 -16.50 -1.29
C ASP A 164 17.91 -16.41 -2.77
N SER A 165 17.16 -15.66 -3.59
CA SER A 165 17.37 -15.51 -5.03
C SER A 165 18.06 -14.19 -5.41
N ILE A 166 18.31 -13.29 -4.45
CA ILE A 166 18.99 -12.02 -4.70
C ILE A 166 20.44 -12.29 -5.07
N VAL A 167 20.90 -11.68 -6.17
CA VAL A 167 22.32 -11.63 -6.54
C VAL A 167 22.94 -10.39 -5.89
N PRO A 168 23.82 -10.52 -4.88
CA PRO A 168 24.37 -9.37 -4.18
C PRO A 168 25.32 -8.57 -5.07
N ASP A 169 25.15 -7.25 -5.07
CA ASP A 169 26.01 -6.28 -5.75
C ASP A 169 26.51 -5.24 -4.72
N PRO A 170 27.84 -5.02 -4.59
CA PRO A 170 28.39 -4.05 -3.63
C PRO A 170 27.96 -2.60 -3.86
N GLU A 171 27.52 -2.23 -5.07
CA GLU A 171 27.07 -0.88 -5.39
C GLU A 171 25.56 -0.68 -5.16
N THR A 172 24.82 -1.78 -4.98
CA THR A 172 23.36 -1.77 -4.89
C THR A 172 22.90 -2.15 -3.50
N ARG A 173 22.07 -1.28 -2.88
CA ARG A 173 21.43 -1.58 -1.61
C ARG A 173 20.17 -2.41 -1.85
N TYR A 174 19.96 -3.42 -1.02
CA TYR A 174 18.69 -4.14 -0.95
C TYR A 174 18.20 -4.19 0.49
N GLN A 175 16.88 -4.30 0.64
CA GLN A 175 16.21 -4.52 1.91
C GLN A 175 15.13 -5.57 1.74
N ILE A 176 14.77 -6.19 2.86
CA ILE A 176 13.70 -7.18 2.94
C ILE A 176 12.71 -6.68 3.98
N GLU A 177 11.43 -6.62 3.61
CA GLU A 177 10.37 -6.20 4.50
C GLU A 177 9.15 -7.12 4.37
N GLN A 178 8.68 -7.63 5.50
CA GLN A 178 7.49 -8.47 5.56
C GLN A 178 6.25 -7.60 5.76
N THR A 179 5.34 -7.62 4.79
CA THR A 179 4.12 -6.79 4.80
C THR A 179 2.85 -7.63 4.65
N PRO A 180 1.69 -7.13 5.13
CA PRO A 180 0.39 -7.78 4.89
C PRO A 180 0.06 -7.83 3.39
N ALA A 181 -0.22 -9.02 2.87
CA ALA A 181 -0.50 -9.23 1.45
C ALA A 181 -2.00 -9.41 1.14
N PHE A 182 -2.73 -10.08 2.05
CA PHE A 182 -4.15 -10.38 1.89
C PHE A 182 -4.92 -10.14 3.20
N MET A 183 -6.18 -9.74 3.06
CA MET A 183 -7.11 -9.53 4.16
C MET A 183 -8.45 -10.17 3.81
N GLU A 184 -9.13 -10.66 4.83
CA GLU A 184 -10.48 -11.21 4.74
C GLU A 184 -11.38 -10.53 5.75
N ARG A 185 -12.68 -10.54 5.47
CA ARG A 185 -13.70 -10.06 6.40
C ARG A 185 -14.02 -11.15 7.42
N ASP A 186 -14.17 -10.76 8.67
CA ASP A 186 -14.69 -11.61 9.75
C ASP A 186 -15.76 -10.89 10.58
N ASP A 187 -16.33 -11.59 11.58
CA ASP A 187 -17.37 -11.06 12.46
C ASP A 187 -16.91 -9.83 13.29
N GLY A 188 -15.60 -9.63 13.43
CA GLY A 188 -14.97 -8.53 14.17
C GLY A 188 -14.48 -7.37 13.28
N GLY A 189 -14.58 -7.50 11.96
CA GLY A 189 -14.13 -6.53 10.97
C GLY A 189 -13.26 -7.19 9.89
N ARG A 190 -11.94 -6.98 9.98
CA ARG A 190 -10.97 -7.52 9.01
C ARG A 190 -9.79 -8.17 9.71
N THR A 191 -9.32 -9.27 9.15
CA THR A 191 -8.13 -9.97 9.60
C THR A 191 -7.16 -10.17 8.45
N THR A 192 -5.88 -9.94 8.71
CA THR A 192 -4.81 -10.27 7.75
C THR A 192 -4.69 -11.78 7.65
N SER A 193 -4.90 -12.34 6.46
CA SER A 193 -4.83 -13.78 6.21
C SER A 193 -3.43 -14.24 5.82
N ALA A 194 -2.60 -13.37 5.22
CA ALA A 194 -1.24 -13.69 4.82
C ALA A 194 -0.27 -12.49 4.86
N PHE A 195 1.00 -12.80 5.09
CA PHE A 195 2.13 -11.88 5.04
C PHE A 195 3.11 -12.37 3.97
N VAL A 196 3.72 -11.42 3.25
CA VAL A 196 4.71 -11.70 2.20
C VAL A 196 5.96 -10.86 2.48
N SER A 197 7.13 -11.47 2.34
CA SER A 197 8.41 -10.80 2.43
C SER A 197 8.81 -10.26 1.07
N TYR A 198 9.00 -8.96 0.96
CA TYR A 198 9.41 -8.30 -0.28
C TYR A 198 10.88 -7.92 -0.23
N ALA A 199 11.63 -8.33 -1.24
CA ALA A 199 12.95 -7.79 -1.54
C ALA A 199 12.82 -6.56 -2.46
N TYR A 200 13.52 -5.47 -2.14
CA TYR A 200 13.47 -4.23 -2.92
C TYR A 200 14.70 -3.37 -2.70
N ASN A 201 14.97 -2.47 -3.65
CA ASN A 201 15.99 -1.44 -3.49
C ASN A 201 15.38 -0.23 -2.77
N PRO A 202 15.88 0.16 -1.59
CA PRO A 202 15.35 1.32 -0.86
C PRO A 202 15.64 2.65 -1.54
N ASP A 203 16.53 2.69 -2.54
CA ASP A 203 16.91 3.90 -3.28
C ASP A 203 16.11 4.06 -4.59
N GLY A 204 15.18 3.14 -4.88
CA GLY A 204 14.27 3.21 -6.04
C GLY A 204 14.86 2.69 -7.36
N GLY A 205 15.84 1.80 -7.30
CA GLY A 205 16.43 1.14 -8.48
C GLY A 205 16.08 -0.35 -8.58
N SER A 206 16.48 -0.98 -9.69
CA SER A 206 16.31 -2.42 -9.88
C SER A 206 17.21 -3.25 -8.94
N LEU A 207 16.81 -4.49 -8.67
CA LEU A 207 17.64 -5.52 -8.03
C LEU A 207 17.84 -6.71 -8.98
N THR A 208 18.99 -7.36 -8.90
CA THR A 208 19.26 -8.56 -9.73
C THR A 208 18.90 -9.84 -8.98
N PHE A 209 18.22 -10.76 -9.66
CA PHE A 209 17.79 -12.05 -9.12
C PHE A 209 18.11 -13.21 -10.06
N THR A 210 18.17 -14.42 -9.51
CA THR A 210 18.19 -15.71 -10.24
C THR A 210 16.91 -16.48 -10.00
N ASP A 211 16.47 -17.26 -10.99
CA ASP A 211 15.35 -18.22 -10.85
C ASP A 211 14.00 -17.59 -10.41
N VAL A 212 13.73 -16.33 -10.79
CA VAL A 212 12.46 -15.65 -10.52
C VAL A 212 11.66 -15.52 -11.81
N ALA A 213 10.39 -15.95 -11.79
CA ALA A 213 9.48 -15.72 -12.90
C ALA A 213 9.11 -14.24 -12.97
N THR A 214 9.42 -13.60 -14.11
CA THR A 214 9.22 -12.17 -14.32
C THR A 214 8.29 -11.90 -15.50
N TYR A 215 7.78 -10.67 -15.52
CA TYR A 215 6.95 -10.15 -16.59
C TYR A 215 7.51 -8.81 -17.08
N SER A 216 7.24 -8.46 -18.33
CA SER A 216 7.55 -7.16 -18.89
C SER A 216 6.28 -6.31 -18.97
N VAL A 217 6.34 -5.08 -18.47
CA VAL A 217 5.25 -4.08 -18.49
C VAL A 217 5.86 -2.69 -18.70
N ASP A 218 5.52 -2.00 -19.80
CA ASP A 218 6.02 -0.65 -20.10
C ASP A 218 7.57 -0.59 -20.09
N ASP A 219 8.22 -1.53 -20.79
CA ASP A 219 9.69 -1.74 -20.83
C ASP A 219 10.37 -2.03 -19.47
N ARG A 220 9.59 -2.21 -18.40
CA ARG A 220 10.08 -2.56 -17.06
C ARG A 220 9.90 -4.03 -16.76
N THR A 221 10.80 -4.59 -15.97
CA THR A 221 10.71 -5.98 -15.51
C THR A 221 10.12 -6.03 -14.11
N VAL A 222 8.98 -6.72 -13.98
CA VAL A 222 8.18 -6.73 -12.76
C VAL A 222 7.82 -8.14 -12.31
N VAL A 223 7.48 -8.27 -11.03
CA VAL A 223 6.94 -9.49 -10.43
C VAL A 223 5.62 -9.16 -9.74
N PHE A 224 4.59 -9.92 -10.09
CA PHE A 224 3.25 -9.75 -9.53
C PHE A 224 3.04 -10.56 -8.26
N THR A 225 2.11 -10.06 -7.41
CA THR A 225 1.62 -10.71 -6.19
C THR A 225 0.10 -10.82 -6.14
#